data_AF-A0A8I1ECY4-F1
#
_entry.id   AF-A0A8I1ECY4-F1
#
_cell.length_a   1.000
_cell.length_b   1.000
_cell.length_c   1.000
_cell.angle_alpha   90.00
_cell.angle_beta   90.00
_cell.angle_gamma   90.00
#
_symmetry.space_group_name_H-M   'P 1'
#
loop_
_entity.id
_entity.type
_entity.pdbx_description
1 polymer ?
#
loop_
_entity_poly.entity_id
_entity_poly.type
_entity_poly.pdbx_seq_one_letter_code
_entity_poly.pdbx_strand_id
1 'polypeptide(L)' 'MSSAGGWEGTQVRNKDGREGVIEADYAVLCYRTLTIRVSDGSSDVVELNGEDADTGAIGWEWYCADFDGGPRWLDLGKQS' A
#
# COMPACT_ATOMS: atom_id res chain seq x y z
N MET A 1 4.09 13.60 -15.31
CA MET A 1 2.64 13.44 -15.09
C MET A 1 2.44 13.51 -13.59
N SER A 2 1.73 14.53 -13.13
CA SER A 2 1.46 14.79 -11.71
C SER A 2 0.25 13.98 -11.26
N SER A 3 0.38 13.36 -10.08
CA SER A 3 -0.55 12.50 -9.37
C SER A 3 -1.94 13.12 -9.19
N ALA A 4 -2.96 12.40 -9.64
CA ALA A 4 -4.34 12.63 -9.26
C ALA A 4 -4.89 11.32 -8.66
N GLY A 5 -4.89 11.22 -7.33
CA GLY A 5 -5.67 10.23 -6.56
C GLY A 5 -5.10 8.79 -6.45
N GLY A 6 -3.88 8.54 -6.93
CA GLY A 6 -3.23 7.23 -6.85
C GLY A 6 -2.20 7.10 -5.73
N TRP A 7 -1.88 5.87 -5.35
CA TRP A 7 -0.90 5.48 -4.33
C TRP A 7 0.51 5.27 -4.88
N GLU A 8 0.70 5.37 -6.20
CA GLU A 8 2.01 5.21 -6.82
C GLU A 8 3.05 6.18 -6.25
N GLY A 9 4.23 5.65 -5.95
CA GLY A 9 5.31 6.41 -5.30
C GLY A 9 5.21 6.47 -3.78
N THR A 10 4.13 6.01 -3.17
CA THR A 10 4.01 5.94 -1.71
C THR A 10 5.01 4.93 -1.14
N GLN A 11 5.77 5.37 -0.14
CA GLN A 11 6.68 4.51 0.61
C GLN A 11 5.89 3.54 1.48
N VAL A 12 6.34 2.28 1.50
CA VAL A 12 5.73 1.22 2.28
C VAL A 12 6.79 0.44 3.05
N ARG A 13 6.37 -0.14 4.18
CA ARG A 13 7.16 -1.09 4.96
C ARG A 13 6.29 -2.27 5.38
N ASN A 14 6.88 -3.43 5.52
CA ASN A 14 6.22 -4.61 6.02
C ASN A 14 6.62 -4.85 7.50
N LYS A 15 5.70 -5.39 8.29
CA LYS A 15 5.93 -5.81 9.69
C LYS A 15 7.06 -6.85 9.83
N ASP A 16 7.40 -7.57 8.77
CA ASP A 16 8.55 -8.47 8.71
C ASP A 16 9.92 -7.78 8.48
N GLY A 17 9.93 -6.46 8.31
CA GLY A 17 11.14 -5.65 8.14
C GLY A 17 11.49 -5.32 6.68
N ARG A 18 10.74 -5.80 5.69
CA ARG A 18 10.90 -5.38 4.28
C ARG A 18 10.44 -3.95 4.08
N GLU A 19 11.04 -3.26 3.10
CA GLU A 19 10.66 -1.90 2.68
C GLU A 19 10.44 -1.88 1.17
N GLY A 20 9.68 -0.91 0.69
CA GLY A 20 9.41 -0.77 -0.74
C GLY A 20 8.68 0.50 -1.12
N VAL A 21 8.20 0.51 -2.35
CA VAL A 21 7.38 1.58 -2.92
C VAL A 21 6.25 0.98 -3.73
N ILE A 22 5.06 1.59 -3.67
CA ILE A 22 3.97 1.22 -4.58
C ILE A 22 4.36 1.65 -5.99
N GLU A 23 4.55 0.68 -6.88
CA GLU A 23 4.96 0.92 -8.27
C GLU A 23 3.78 0.98 -9.24
N ALA A 24 2.65 0.36 -8.87
CA ALA A 24 1.42 0.40 -9.65
C ALA A 24 0.20 0.42 -8.74
N ASP A 25 -0.80 1.19 -9.15
CA ASP A 25 -2.09 1.31 -8.46
C ASP A 25 -3.24 1.14 -9.46
N TYR A 26 -3.96 0.03 -9.35
CA TYR A 26 -5.10 -0.29 -10.20
C TYR A 26 -6.39 -0.34 -9.39
N ALA A 27 -7.30 0.61 -9.65
CA ALA A 27 -8.59 0.69 -8.98
C ALA A 27 -9.75 0.36 -9.93
N VAL A 28 -10.64 -0.52 -9.49
CA VAL A 28 -11.94 -0.80 -10.11
C VAL A 28 -13.05 -0.69 -9.05
N LEU A 29 -14.33 -0.81 -9.45
CA LEU A 29 -15.45 -0.61 -8.53
C LEU A 29 -15.30 -1.51 -7.29
N CYS A 30 -15.15 -0.90 -6.11
CA CYS A 30 -14.96 -1.52 -4.79
C CYS A 30 -13.65 -2.31 -4.56
N TYR A 31 -12.71 -2.31 -5.51
CA TYR A 31 -11.45 -3.04 -5.38
C TYR A 31 -10.25 -2.18 -5.79
N ARG A 32 -9.12 -2.33 -5.10
CA ARG A 32 -7.85 -1.71 -5.51
C ARG A 32 -6.70 -2.69 -5.36
N THR A 33 -5.97 -2.93 -6.43
CA THR A 33 -4.76 -3.74 -6.44
C THR A 33 -3.54 -2.83 -6.43
N LEU A 34 -2.63 -3.07 -5.49
CA LEU A 34 -1.39 -2.33 -5.32
C LEU A 34 -0.22 -3.27 -5.52
N THR A 35 0.64 -2.95 -6.49
CA THR A 35 1.91 -3.67 -6.68
C THR A 35 3.01 -2.91 -5.96
N ILE A 36 3.72 -3.62 -5.07
CA ILE A 36 4.83 -3.10 -4.28
C ILE A 36 6.12 -3.63 -4.89
N ARG A 37 7.01 -2.72 -5.27
CA ARG A 37 8.40 -3.06 -5.56
C ARG A 37 9.19 -3.01 -4.26
N VAL A 38 9.61 -4.18 -3.79
CA VAL A 38 10.40 -4.34 -2.57
C VAL A 38 11.86 -3.94 -2.86
N SER A 39 12.53 -3.38 -1.86
CA SER A 39 13.92 -2.90 -1.98
C SER A 39 14.93 -3.98 -2.38
N ASP A 40 14.63 -5.26 -2.15
CA ASP A 40 15.45 -6.39 -2.59
C ASP A 40 15.26 -6.76 -4.07
N GLY A 41 14.38 -6.04 -4.78
CA GLY A 41 14.04 -6.25 -6.18
C GLY A 41 12.90 -7.23 -6.42
N SER A 42 12.33 -7.83 -5.38
CA SER A 42 11.10 -8.63 -5.47
C SER A 42 9.86 -7.74 -5.57
N SER A 43 8.72 -8.36 -5.89
CA SER A 43 7.43 -7.68 -5.94
C SER A 43 6.40 -8.39 -5.07
N ASP A 44 5.61 -7.60 -4.34
CA ASP A 44 4.43 -8.05 -3.59
C ASP A 44 3.17 -7.42 -4.19
N VAL A 45 2.01 -8.05 -3.94
CA VAL A 45 0.71 -7.52 -4.37
C VAL A 45 -0.23 -7.48 -3.17
N VAL A 46 -0.86 -6.34 -2.93
CA VAL A 46 -1.91 -6.14 -1.93
C VAL A 46 -3.22 -5.84 -2.65
N GLU A 47 -4.29 -6.52 -2.27
CA GLU A 47 -5.64 -6.29 -2.81
C GLU A 47 -6.53 -5.74 -1.70
N LEU A 48 -6.90 -4.47 -1.85
CA LEU A 48 -7.80 -3.77 -0.95
C LEU A 48 -9.25 -3.99 -1.41
N ASN A 49 -10.01 -4.70 -0.58
CA ASN A 49 -11.37 -5.10 -0.88
C ASN A 49 -12.34 -4.20 -0.07
N GLY A 50 -13.35 -3.63 -0.74
CA GLY A 50 -14.22 -2.63 -0.11
C GLY A 50 -15.09 -3.20 1.02
N GLU A 51 -15.78 -4.30 0.73
CA GLU A 51 -16.74 -4.96 1.64
C GLU A 51 -16.20 -6.26 2.25
N ASP A 52 -15.20 -6.88 1.61
CA ASP A 52 -14.57 -8.13 2.07
C ASP A 52 -13.22 -7.85 2.75
N ALA A 53 -12.64 -8.87 3.38
CA ALA A 53 -11.28 -8.78 3.92
C ALA A 53 -10.26 -8.60 2.78
N ASP A 54 -9.21 -7.82 3.02
CA ASP A 54 -8.13 -7.62 2.06
C ASP A 54 -7.37 -8.93 1.78
N THR A 55 -6.88 -9.07 0.55
CA THR A 55 -6.17 -10.26 0.06
C THR A 55 -4.76 -9.93 -0.40
N GLY A 56 -3.96 -10.97 -0.69
CA GLY A 56 -2.57 -10.83 -1.12
C GLY A 56 -1.58 -10.75 0.04
N ALA A 57 -0.52 -9.96 -0.13
CA ALA A 57 0.55 -9.80 0.83
C ALA A 57 0.06 -9.02 2.07
N ILE A 58 0.32 -9.56 3.26
CA ILE A 58 -0.14 -9.00 4.53
C ILE A 58 0.96 -8.22 5.25
N GLY A 59 0.56 -7.41 6.23
CA GLY A 59 1.48 -6.72 7.14
C GLY A 59 2.19 -5.50 6.54
N TRP A 60 1.79 -5.07 5.34
CA TRP A 60 2.27 -3.82 4.76
C TRP A 60 1.60 -2.60 5.43
N GLU A 61 2.38 -1.54 5.58
CA GLU A 61 1.99 -0.22 6.07
C GLU A 61 2.49 0.84 5.08
N TRP A 62 1.76 1.94 4.93
CA TRP A 62 2.14 3.07 4.08
C TRP A 62 2.54 4.30 4.91
N TYR A 63 3.48 5.08 4.40
CA TYR A 63 3.91 6.31 5.04
C TYR A 63 2.97 7.47 4.71
N CYS A 64 2.21 7.93 5.70
CA CYS A 64 1.38 9.12 5.60
C CYS A 64 2.15 10.32 6.17
N ALA A 65 2.69 11.16 5.29
CA ALA A 65 3.45 12.35 5.68
C ALA A 65 2.58 13.42 6.35
N ASP A 66 1.33 13.56 5.88
CA ASP A 66 0.41 14.63 6.28
C ASP A 66 -0.67 14.15 7.27
N PHE A 67 -0.37 13.13 8.07
CA PHE A 67 -1.30 12.63 9.08
C PHE A 67 -1.49 13.65 10.21
N ASP A 68 -2.71 13.77 10.74
CA ASP A 68 -2.99 14.67 11.86
C ASP A 68 -2.22 14.22 13.12
N GLY A 69 -1.44 15.12 13.70
CA GLY A 69 -0.46 14.80 14.74
C GLY A 69 0.94 14.40 14.23
N GLY A 70 1.18 14.46 12.92
CA GLY A 70 2.49 14.30 12.28
C GLY A 70 2.67 12.97 11.53
N PRO A 71 3.80 12.82 10.81
CA PRO A 71 4.01 11.68 9.92
C PRO A 71 3.92 10.33 10.63
N ARG A 72 3.20 9.38 10.03
CA ARG A 72 2.96 8.06 10.64
C ARG A 72 2.83 6.96 9.58
N TRP A 73 3.21 5.76 9.98
CA TRP A 73 2.94 4.52 9.25
C TRP A 73 1.54 4.01 9.59
N LEU A 74 0.73 3.78 8.56
CA LEU A 74 -0.64 3.32 8.71
C LEU A 74 -0.80 1.98 7.99
N ASP A 75 -1.62 1.09 8.52
CA ASP A 75 -1.89 -0.20 7.88
C ASP A 75 -2.42 0.02 6.45
N LEU A 76 -1.87 -0.78 5.54
CA LEU A 76 -2.26 -0.79 4.15
C LEU A 76 -3.49 -1.70 4.05
N GLY A 77 -4.68 -1.08 4.24
CA GLY A 77 -5.96 -1.77 4.20
C GLY A 77 -6.54 -2.20 5.56
N LYS A 78 -7.72 -2.84 5.51
CA LYS A 78 -8.37 -3.52 6.64
C LYS A 78 -7.89 -4.97 6.70
N GLN A 79 -6.90 -5.22 7.55
CA GLN A 79 -6.47 -6.58 7.87
C GLN A 79 -7.40 -7.15 8.94
N SER A 80 -8.07 -8.26 8.65
CA SER A 80 -9.03 -8.95 9.54
C SER A 80 -8.41 -9.43 10.85
#